data_AF-Q5FIX1-F1
#
_entry.id   AF-Q5FIX1-F1
#
_cell.length_a   1.000
_cell.length_b   1.000
_cell.length_c   1.000
_cell.angle_alpha   90.00
_cell.angle_beta   90.00
_cell.angle_gamma   90.00
#
_symmetry.space_group_name_H-M   'P 1'
#
loop_
_entity.id
_entity.type
_entity.pdbx_description
1 polymer ?
#
loop_
_entity_poly.entity_id
_entity_poly.type
_entity_poly.pdbx_seq_one_letter_code
_entity_poly.pdbx_strand_id
1 'polypeptide(L)' 'MIKTQVVKLKVNKTMQKHLDALCDYRRYCWNKGLETWQLMYEAHTLTTKDNPSPNERRVRDELVAGKSRLAI' A
#
# COMPACT_ATOMS: atom_id res chain seq x y z
N MET A 1 18.12 -28.63 19.62
CA MET A 1 18.97 -28.05 18.56
C MET A 1 18.14 -27.94 17.28
N ILE A 2 17.71 -26.73 16.91
CA ILE A 2 16.88 -26.53 15.70
C ILE A 2 17.82 -26.60 14.49
N LYS A 3 17.52 -27.48 13.53
CA LYS A 3 18.24 -27.58 12.25
C LYS A 3 17.47 -26.82 11.19
N THR A 4 18.09 -25.78 10.61
CA THR A 4 17.51 -25.03 9.50
C THR A 4 17.68 -25.82 8.20
N GLN A 5 16.58 -26.10 7.52
CA GLN A 5 16.60 -26.68 6.17
C GLN A 5 16.34 -25.61 5.13
N VAL A 6 17.26 -25.49 4.17
CA VAL A 6 17.12 -24.59 3.02
C VAL A 6 16.63 -25.43 1.84
N VAL A 7 15.37 -25.24 1.46
CA VAL A 7 14.74 -25.96 0.35
C VAL A 7 14.54 -25.01 -0.83
N LYS A 8 14.99 -25.41 -2.02
CA LYS A 8 14.73 -24.67 -3.26
C LYS A 8 13.31 -24.98 -3.74
N LEU A 9 12.38 -24.07 -3.48
CA LEU A 9 11.01 -24.18 -3.98
C LEU A 9 10.99 -23.96 -5.49
N LYS A 10 10.53 -24.97 -6.24
CA LYS A 10 10.27 -24.86 -7.67
C LYS A 10 8.80 -24.52 -7.86
N VAL A 11 8.53 -23.31 -8.31
CA VAL A 11 7.18 -22.76 -8.41
C VAL A 11 6.44 -23.47 -9.56
N ASN A 12 5.28 -24.05 -9.30
CA ASN A 12 4.38 -24.50 -10.36
C ASN A 12 3.51 -23.33 -10.86
N LYS A 13 2.79 -23.52 -11.97
CA LYS A 13 1.99 -22.44 -12.59
C LYS A 13 0.97 -21.82 -11.62
N THR A 14 0.35 -22.63 -10.76
CA THR A 14 -0.62 -22.15 -9.76
C THR A 14 0.05 -21.25 -8.72
N MET A 15 1.18 -21.69 -8.16
CA MET A 15 1.94 -20.91 -7.19
C MET A 15 2.47 -19.61 -7.78
N GLN A 16 2.92 -19.63 -9.03
CA GLN A 16 3.40 -18.43 -9.74
C GLN A 16 2.29 -17.37 -9.81
N LYS A 17 1.08 -17.77 -10.22
CA LYS A 17 -0.07 -16.87 -10.27
C LYS A 17 -0.39 -16.21 -8.92
N HIS A 18 -0.28 -16.96 -7.82
CA HIS A 18 -0.48 -16.39 -6.49
C HIS A 18 0.63 -15.40 -6.11
N LEU A 19 1.89 -15.71 -6.41
CA LEU A 19 3.00 -14.79 -6.16
C LEU A 19 2.86 -13.51 -6.98
N ASP A 20 2.50 -13.62 -8.26
CA ASP A 20 2.28 -12.47 -9.14
C ASP A 20 1.14 -11.59 -8.59
N ALA A 21 0.01 -12.21 -8.22
CA ALA A 21 -1.11 -11.48 -7.62
C ALA A 21 -0.74 -10.78 -6.31
N LEU A 22 0.09 -11.39 -5.45
CA LEU A 22 0.56 -10.77 -4.22
C LEU A 22 1.53 -9.61 -4.49
N CYS A 23 2.41 -9.76 -5.47
CA CYS A 23 3.30 -8.70 -5.92
C CYS A 23 2.52 -7.52 -6.51
N ASP A 24 1.49 -7.81 -7.31
CA ASP A 24 0.61 -6.81 -7.89
C ASP A 24 -0.21 -6.10 -6.82
N TYR A 25 -0.73 -6.82 -5.82
CA TYR A 25 -1.43 -6.21 -4.69
C TYR A 25 -0.51 -5.28 -3.88
N ARG A 26 0.73 -5.71 -3.60
CA ARG A 26 1.71 -4.87 -2.91
C ARG A 26 2.03 -3.61 -3.71
N ARG A 27 2.25 -3.74 -5.02
CA ARG A 27 2.50 -2.61 -5.94
C ARG A 27 1.30 -1.66 -5.98
N TYR A 28 0.08 -2.21 -6.04
CA TYR A 28 -1.16 -1.45 -5.99
C TYR A 28 -1.27 -0.62 -4.70
N CYS A 29 -1.08 -1.24 -3.53
CA CYS A 29 -1.14 -0.54 -2.24
C CYS A 29 -0.11 0.59 -2.16
N TRP A 30 1.11 0.34 -2.65
CA TRP A 30 2.16 1.36 -2.70
C TRP A 30 1.76 2.55 -3.57
N ASN A 31 1.34 2.30 -4.81
CA ASN A 31 0.95 3.36 -5.74
C ASN A 31 -0.22 4.18 -5.21
N LYS A 32 -1.21 3.52 -4.58
CA LYS A 32 -2.36 4.20 -4.01
C LYS A 32 -2.00 5.07 -2.81
N GLY A 33 -1.09 4.60 -1.97
CA GLY A 33 -0.53 5.40 -0.89
C GLY A 33 0.24 6.61 -1.41
N LEU A 34 1.04 6.42 -2.46
CA LEU A 34 1.81 7.50 -3.08
C LEU A 34 0.91 8.57 -3.71
N GLU A 35 -0.13 8.16 -4.45
CA GLU A 35 -1.14 9.06 -5.02
C GLU A 35 -1.85 9.87 -3.94
N THR A 36 -2.27 9.21 -2.85
CA THR A 36 -2.92 9.88 -1.72
C THR A 36 -1.98 10.88 -1.05
N TRP A 37 -0.72 10.49 -0.84
CA TRP A 37 0.31 11.37 -0.28
C TRP A 37 0.53 12.61 -1.17
N GLN A 38 0.59 12.41 -2.49
CA GLN A 38 0.80 13.49 -3.47
C GLN A 38 -0.35 14.51 -3.41
N LEU A 39 -1.60 14.06 -3.37
CA LEU A 39 -2.77 14.94 -3.24
C LEU A 39 -2.74 15.74 -1.94
N MET A 40 -2.38 15.10 -0.82
CA MET A 40 -2.22 15.79 0.46
C MET A 40 -1.07 16.81 0.43
N TYR A 41 0.03 16.49 -0.25
CA TYR A 41 1.17 17.38 -0.39
C TYR A 41 0.80 18.62 -1.23
N GLU A 42 0.12 18.44 -2.35
CA GLU A 42 -0.38 19.54 -3.18
C GLU A 42 -1.36 20.45 -2.42
N ALA A 43 -2.25 19.87 -1.59
CA ALA A 43 -3.12 20.67 -0.73
C ALA A 43 -2.32 21.46 0.33
N HIS A 44 -1.27 20.86 0.90
CA HIS A 44 -0.38 21.50 1.87
C HIS A 44 0.40 22.68 1.26
N THR A 45 0.89 22.53 0.03
CA THR A 45 1.63 23.60 -0.66
C THR A 45 0.73 24.77 -1.06
N LEU A 46 -0.56 24.51 -1.35
CA LEU A 46 -1.55 25.55 -1.64
C LEU A 46 -1.99 26.31 -0.39
N THR A 47 -2.25 25.61 0.72
CA THR A 47 -2.74 26.24 1.95
C THR A 47 -2.28 25.49 3.19
N THR A 48 -1.14 25.92 3.73
CA THR A 48 -0.46 25.26 4.85
C THR A 48 -1.23 25.31 6.17
N LYS A 49 -2.06 26.35 6.38
CA LYS A 49 -2.82 26.54 7.63
C LYS A 49 -3.92 25.49 7.80
N ASP A 50 -4.60 25.14 6.73
CA ASP A 50 -5.75 24.21 6.75
C ASP A 50 -5.34 22.79 6.37
N ASN A 51 -4.22 22.64 5.65
CA ASN A 51 -3.70 21.34 5.21
C ASN A 51 -2.34 21.09 5.88
N PRO A 52 -2.28 20.29 6.95
CA PRO A 52 -1.02 19.86 7.55
C PRO A 52 -0.17 19.02 6.59
N SER A 53 1.15 19.04 6.80
CA SER A 53 2.08 18.24 6.01
C SER A 53 1.72 16.74 6.03
N PRO A 54 1.79 16.04 4.89
CA PRO A 54 1.46 14.63 4.81
C PRO A 54 2.46 13.75 5.57
N ASN A 55 1.96 12.72 6.23
CA ASN A 55 2.76 11.68 6.87
C ASN A 55 2.09 10.31 6.70
N GLU A 56 2.84 9.24 7.00
CA GLU A 56 2.39 7.85 6.83
C GLU A 56 1.01 7.60 7.48
N ARG A 57 0.84 8.04 8.73
CA ARG A 57 -0.40 7.82 9.49
C ARG A 57 -1.60 8.50 8.84
N ARG A 58 -1.45 9.75 8.40
CA ARG A 58 -2.50 10.52 7.72
C ARG A 58 -2.91 9.88 6.39
N VAL A 59 -1.94 9.46 5.58
CA VAL A 59 -2.20 8.78 4.31
C VAL A 59 -2.97 7.48 4.55
N ARG A 60 -2.54 6.69 5.54
CA ARG A 60 -3.24 5.45 5.90
C ARG A 60 -4.67 5.72 6.38
N ASP A 61 -4.86 6.70 7.25
CA ASP A 61 -6.17 7.01 7.81
C ASP A 61 -7.14 7.51 6.72
N GLU A 62 -6.66 8.29 5.73
CA GLU A 62 -7.44 8.70 4.54
C GLU A 62 -7.83 7.48 3.67
N LEU A 63 -6.88 6.58 3.40
CA LEU A 63 -7.15 5.36 2.64
C LEU A 63 -8.19 4.46 3.35
N VAL A 64 -8.14 4.37 4.68
CA VAL A 64 -9.12 3.61 5.49
C VAL A 64 -10.49 4.27 5.42
N ALA A 65 -10.56 5.60 5.58
CA ALA A 65 -11.81 6.35 5.47
C ALA A 65 -12.45 6.22 4.07
N GLY A 66 -11.64 6.23 3.01
CA GLY A 66 -12.10 5.98 1.64
C GLY A 66 -12.66 4.57 1.42
N LYS A 67 -12.07 3.55 2.06
CA LYS A 67 -12.56 2.16 1.98
C LYS A 67 -13.97 2.02 2.59
N SER A 68 -14.25 2.70 3.71
CA SER A 68 -15.59 2.70 4.32
C SER A 68 -16.65 3.40 3.48
N ARG A 69 -16.29 4.38 2.63
CA ARG A 69 -17.23 5.13 1.79
C ARG A 69 -17.70 4.37 0.53
N LEU A 70 -16.94 3.37 0.08
CA LEU A 70 -17.25 2.57 -1.12
C LEU A 70 -17.98 1.24 -0.81
N ALA A 71 -18.28 0.98 0.47
CA ALA A 71 -19.10 -0.14 0.90
C ALA A 71 -20.55 0.33 1.12
N ILE A 72 -21.24 0.70 0.04
CA ILE A 72 -22.70 0.83 -0.06
C ILE A 72 -23.12 0.01 -1.28
#